data_AF-A0A2D8A922-F1
#
_entry.id   AF-A0A2D8A922-F1
#
_cell.length_a   1.000
_cell.length_b   1.000
_cell.length_c   1.000
_cell.angle_alpha   90.00
_cell.angle_beta   90.00
_cell.angle_gamma   90.00
#
_symmetry.space_group_name_H-M   'P 1'
#
loop_
_entity.id
_entity.type
_entity.pdbx_description
1 polymer ?
#
loop_
_entity_poly.entity_id
_entity_poly.type
_entity_poly.pdbx_seq_one_letter_code
_entity_poly.pdbx_strand_id
1 'polypeptide(L)'
;MKTILSVSALAGLLITLIYSLSTAAVSGHNVATGEAIHLAGWQAIYVFINDKGLHAYIFSLLPVFLSFSAIIAFTWHFIRRKRQRSLEA
;
A
#
# COMPACT_ATOMS: atom_id res chain seq x y z
N MET A 1 -8.66 -11.43 19.18
CA MET A 1 -9.10 -10.43 18.18
C MET A 1 -8.00 -9.41 17.90
N LYS A 2 -7.38 -8.82 18.94
CA LYS A 2 -6.26 -7.87 18.81
C LYS A 2 -5.09 -8.38 17.94
N THR A 3 -4.62 -9.61 18.16
CA THR A 3 -3.49 -10.20 17.39
C THR A 3 -3.75 -10.31 15.89
N ILE A 4 -4.97 -10.71 15.49
CA ILE A 4 -5.36 -10.83 14.08
C ILE A 4 -5.39 -9.45 13.41
N LEU A 5 -5.88 -8.45 14.14
CA LEU A 5 -5.92 -7.07 13.66
C LEU A 5 -4.51 -6.52 13.45
N SER A 6 -3.60 -6.74 14.40
CA SER A 6 -2.19 -6.33 14.30
C SER A 6 -1.44 -7.02 13.16
N VAL A 7 -1.63 -8.33 12.97
CA VAL A 7 -0.99 -9.09 11.88
C VAL A 7 -1.51 -8.65 10.52
N SER A 8 -2.82 -8.42 10.40
CA SER A 8 -3.44 -7.95 9.15
C SER A 8 -3.03 -6.51 8.81
N ALA A 9 -2.89 -5.65 9.82
CA ALA A 9 -2.34 -4.31 9.65
C ALA A 9 -0.89 -4.35 9.16
N LEU A 10 -0.03 -5.18 9.78
CA LEU A 10 1.37 -5.31 9.37
C LEU A 10 1.49 -5.83 7.93
N ALA A 11 0.73 -6.87 7.57
CA ALA A 11 0.73 -7.42 6.22
C ALA A 11 0.21 -6.40 5.19
N GLY A 12 -0.85 -5.65 5.51
CA GLY A 12 -1.33 -4.57 4.65
C GLY A 12 -0.30 -3.45 4.47
N LEU A 13 0.45 -3.11 5.52
CA LEU A 13 1.52 -2.10 5.43
C LEU A 13 2.64 -2.56 4.47
N LEU A 14 3.08 -3.81 4.59
CA LEU A 14 4.09 -4.39 3.69
C LEU A 14 3.63 -4.37 2.23
N ILE A 15 2.38 -4.80 1.97
CA ILE A 15 1.80 -4.78 0.62
C ILE A 15 1.72 -3.35 0.08
N THR A 16 1.38 -2.38 0.94
CA THR A 16 1.30 -0.97 0.56
C THR A 16 2.67 -0.40 0.17
N LEU A 17 3.73 -0.78 0.89
CA LEU A 17 5.10 -0.39 0.54
C LEU A 17 5.52 -0.97 -0.82
N ILE A 18 5.23 -2.25 -1.05
CA ILE A 18 5.51 -2.92 -2.33
C ILE A 18 4.73 -2.24 -3.45
N TYR A 19 3.42 -2.04 -3.25
CA TYR A 19 2.55 -1.35 -4.20
C TYR A 19 3.09 0.04 -4.55
N SER A 20 3.47 0.83 -3.54
CA SER A 20 4.02 2.17 -3.76
C SER A 20 5.26 2.12 -4.65
N LEU A 21 6.23 1.26 -4.31
CA LEU A 21 7.47 1.14 -5.08
C LEU A 21 7.25 0.63 -6.50
N SER A 22 6.33 -0.31 -6.69
CA SER A 22 6.03 -0.89 -8.00
C SER A 22 5.22 0.03 -8.92
N THR A 23 4.46 0.97 -8.35
CA THR A 23 3.54 1.82 -9.13
C THR A 23 3.93 3.29 -9.18
N ALA A 24 4.87 3.74 -8.34
CA ALA A 24 5.35 5.10 -8.38
C ALA A 24 6.00 5.42 -9.73
N ALA A 25 5.39 6.35 -10.45
CA ALA A 25 5.89 6.87 -11.70
C ALA A 25 5.58 8.37 -11.80
N VAL A 26 6.55 9.15 -12.27
CA VAL A 26 6.40 10.58 -12.58
C VAL A 26 6.93 10.80 -13.99
N SER A 27 6.12 11.45 -14.83
CA SER A 27 6.50 11.83 -16.18
C SER A 27 6.42 13.34 -16.34
N GLY A 28 7.37 13.94 -17.04
CA GLY A 28 7.44 15.39 -17.25
C GLY A 28 8.47 15.77 -18.29
N HIS A 29 8.87 17.04 -18.30
CA HIS A 29 9.93 17.54 -19.17
C HIS A 29 10.95 18.34 -18.35
N ASN A 30 12.22 18.24 -18.72
CA ASN A 30 13.26 19.08 -18.14
C ASN A 30 13.07 20.52 -18.60
N VAL A 31 12.96 21.47 -17.67
CA VAL A 31 12.74 22.89 -17.99
C VAL A 31 13.95 23.50 -18.70
N ALA A 32 15.16 22.99 -18.47
CA ALA A 32 16.39 23.52 -19.05
C ALA A 32 16.72 22.91 -20.43
N THR A 33 16.46 21.60 -20.63
CA THR A 33 16.83 20.89 -21.87
C THR A 33 15.63 20.57 -22.77
N GLY A 34 14.40 20.67 -22.27
CA GLY A 34 13.18 20.30 -22.98
C GLY A 34 12.96 18.79 -23.13
N GLU A 35 13.89 17.95 -22.65
CA GLU A 35 13.82 16.50 -22.80
C GLU A 35 12.76 15.88 -21.88
N ALA A 36 12.11 14.81 -22.35
CA ALA A 36 11.17 14.04 -21.54
C ALA A 36 11.88 13.34 -20.39
N ILE A 37 11.32 13.45 -19.18
CA ILE A 37 11.78 12.77 -17.98
C ILE A 37 10.73 11.73 -17.59
N HIS A 38 11.17 10.48 -17.41
CA HIS A 38 10.39 9.41 -16.81
C HIS A 38 11.14 8.86 -15.61
N LEU A 39 10.59 9.09 -14.42
CA LEU A 39 11.10 8.56 -13.16
C LEU A 39 10.17 7.47 -12.65
N ALA A 40 10.74 6.44 -12.05
CA ALA A 40 10.00 5.35 -11.43
C ALA A 40 10.56 5.00 -10.05
N GLY A 41 9.78 4.25 -9.26
CA GLY A 41 10.19 3.75 -7.95
C GLY A 41 10.60 4.87 -7.00
N TRP A 42 11.76 4.71 -6.34
CA TRP A 42 12.24 5.67 -5.34
C TRP A 42 12.38 7.10 -5.85
N GLN A 43 12.81 7.29 -7.10
CA GLN A 43 12.98 8.62 -7.68
C GLN A 43 11.62 9.32 -7.87
N ALA A 44 10.62 8.60 -8.35
CA ALA A 44 9.27 9.10 -8.49
C ALA A 44 8.65 9.45 -7.12
N ILE A 45 8.86 8.60 -6.11
CA ILE A 45 8.41 8.84 -4.73
C ILE A 45 9.06 10.11 -4.17
N TYR A 46 10.38 10.25 -4.32
CA TYR A 46 11.11 11.42 -3.83
C TYR A 46 10.58 12.71 -4.47
N VAL A 47 10.41 12.73 -5.80
CA VAL A 47 9.87 13.89 -6.50
C VAL A 47 8.45 14.20 -6.04
N PHE A 48 7.60 13.19 -5.88
CA PHE A 48 6.24 13.39 -5.37
C PHE A 48 6.24 13.98 -3.95
N ILE A 49 7.08 13.49 -3.04
CA ILE A 49 7.20 14.01 -1.67
C ILE A 49 7.73 15.44 -1.69
N ASN A 50 8.70 15.76 -2.55
CA ASN A 50 9.25 17.09 -2.67
C ASN A 50 8.24 18.11 -3.23
N ASP A 51 7.39 17.68 -4.17
CA ASP A 51 6.38 18.51 -4.82
C ASP A 51 5.12 18.70 -3.95
N LYS A 52 4.60 17.62 -3.35
CA LYS A 52 3.30 17.59 -2.67
C LYS A 52 3.37 17.39 -1.16
N GLY A 53 4.56 17.12 -0.64
CA GLY A 53 4.81 16.84 0.78
C GLY A 53 4.59 15.39 1.19
N LEU A 54 5.23 15.01 2.30
CA LEU A 54 5.15 13.66 2.87
C LEU A 54 3.73 13.26 3.28
N HIS A 55 2.95 14.20 3.82
CA HIS A 55 1.57 13.94 4.23
C HIS A 55 0.71 13.48 3.05
N ALA A 56 0.78 14.20 1.91
CA ALA A 56 0.02 13.85 0.72
C ALA A 56 0.41 12.45 0.19
N TYR A 57 1.69 12.10 0.26
CA TYR A 57 2.16 10.76 -0.09
C TYR A 57 1.62 9.67 0.84
N ILE A 58 1.60 9.91 2.16
CA ILE A 58 1.00 8.95 3.10
C ILE A 58 -0.51 8.81 2.85
N PHE A 59 -1.22 9.92 2.62
CA PHE A 59 -2.65 9.91 2.33
C PHE A 59 -3.00 9.18 1.02
N SER A 60 -2.15 9.28 -0.01
CA SER A 60 -2.37 8.55 -1.27
C SER A 60 -2.24 7.03 -1.11
N LEU A 61 -1.49 6.57 -0.10
CA LEU A 61 -1.30 5.15 0.19
C LEU A 61 -2.36 4.56 1.14
N LEU A 62 -3.11 5.39 1.86
CA LEU A 62 -4.13 4.93 2.82
C LEU A 62 -5.20 4.01 2.21
N PRO A 63 -5.77 4.28 1.01
CA PRO A 63 -6.77 3.40 0.42
C PRO A 63 -6.24 1.98 0.19
N VAL A 64 -5.00 1.86 -0.25
CA VAL A 64 -4.32 0.58 -0.49
C VAL A 64 -4.13 -0.15 0.83
N PHE A 65 -3.58 0.53 1.83
CA PHE A 65 -3.37 -0.01 3.17
C PHE A 65 -4.67 -0.54 3.79
N LEU A 66 -5.71 0.29 3.85
CA LEU A 66 -6.98 -0.07 4.46
C LEU A 66 -7.64 -1.24 3.73
N SER A 67 -7.59 -1.26 2.40
CA SER A 67 -8.17 -2.34 1.59
C SER A 67 -7.48 -3.67 1.86
N PHE A 68 -6.15 -3.73 1.78
CA PHE A 68 -5.42 -4.99 2.00
C PHE A 68 -5.50 -5.46 3.44
N SER A 69 -5.40 -4.57 4.43
CA SER A 69 -5.58 -4.94 5.83
C SER A 69 -6.98 -5.49 6.10
N ALA A 70 -8.02 -4.90 5.53
CA ALA A 70 -9.39 -5.39 5.66
C ALA A 70 -9.59 -6.75 4.99
N ILE A 71 -9.09 -6.94 3.77
CA ILE A 71 -9.18 -8.20 3.03
C ILE A 71 -8.51 -9.33 3.82
N ILE A 72 -7.30 -9.11 4.34
CA ILE A 72 -6.56 -10.11 5.12
C ILE A 72 -7.31 -10.45 6.42
N ALA A 73 -7.77 -9.44 7.15
CA ALA A 73 -8.52 -9.64 8.39
C ALA A 73 -9.82 -10.42 8.15
N PHE A 74 -10.57 -10.09 7.10
CA PHE A 74 -11.81 -10.76 6.75
C PHE A 74 -11.58 -12.21 6.32
N THR A 75 -10.56 -12.44 5.49
CA THR A 75 -10.16 -13.78 5.05
C THR A 75 -9.79 -14.67 6.24
N TRP A 76 -9.00 -14.14 7.17
CA TRP A 76 -8.63 -14.87 8.38
C TRP A 76 -9.84 -15.19 9.24
N HIS A 77 -10.76 -14.23 9.41
CA HIS A 77 -12.00 -14.44 10.16
C HIS A 77 -12.88 -15.52 9.55
N PHE A 78 -13.01 -15.52 8.21
CA PHE A 78 -13.77 -16.52 7.47
C PHE A 78 -13.17 -17.92 7.64
N ILE A 79 -11.85 -18.08 7.48
CA ILE A 79 -11.14 -19.34 7.65
C ILE A 79 -11.33 -19.87 9.09
N ARG A 80 -11.20 -18.99 10.09
CA ARG A 80 -11.38 -19.36 11.50
C ARG A 80 -12.79 -19.86 11.78
N ARG A 81 -13.82 -19.15 11.29
CA ARG A 81 -15.23 -19.56 11.45
C ARG A 81 -15.52 -20.90 10.78
N LYS A 82 -14.98 -21.13 9.58
CA LYS A 82 -15.15 -22.41 8.87
C LYS A 82 -14.53 -23.57 9.66
N ARG A 83 -13.33 -23.37 10.23
CA ARG A 83 -12.63 -24.37 11.03
C ARG A 83 -13.35 -24.72 12.34
N GLN A 84 -14.01 -23.75 12.98
CA GLN A 84 -14.80 -24.02 14.19
C GLN A 84 -16.01 -24.91 13.86
N ARG A 85 -16.75 -24.60 12.80
CA ARG A 85 -17.89 -25.42 12.36
C ARG A 85 -17.52 -26.86 12.01
N SER A 86 -16.32 -27.09 11.47
CA SER A 86 -15.85 -28.45 11.15
C SER A 86 -15.37 -29.26 12.36
N LEU A 87 -15.13 -28.61 13.51
CA LEU A 87 -14.75 -29.29 14.75
C LEU A 87 -15.98 -29.61 15.63
N GLU A 88 -17.10 -28.94 15.37
CA GLU A 88 -18.38 -29.14 16.06
C GLU A 88 -19.30 -30.16 15.35
N ALA A 89 -18.93 -30.61 14.15
CA ALA A 89 -19.63 -31.60 13.33
C ALA A 89 -18.88 -32.94 13.34
#